data_AF-A0A2T2Q2Z9-F1
#
_entry.id   AF-A0A2T2Q2Z9-F1
#
_cell.length_a   1.000
_cell.length_b   1.000
_cell.length_c   1.000
_cell.angle_alpha   90.00
_cell.angle_beta   90.00
_cell.angle_gamma   90.00
#
_symmetry.space_group_name_H-M   'P 1'
#
loop_
_entity.id
_entity.type
_entity.pdbx_description
1 polymer ?
#
loop_
_entity_poly.entity_id
_entity_poly.type
_entity_poly.pdbx_seq_one_letter_code
_entity_poly.pdbx_strand_id
1 'polypeptide(L)'
;MIGCFGKLRTLYVGPFRNIINVGARTDYFDIQIGDAFVAQFRELKTGPNKRTSIGIQRLIDDVKRIFEFDSLAIDPSHDNQSLHITVNGKPFKQHELGSGLSQFIIVLANAAIRQRM
;
A
#
# COMPACT_ATOMS: atom_id res chain seq x y z
N MET A 1 -17.03 31.15 16.42
CA MET A 1 -17.80 30.02 17.00
C MET A 1 -17.35 28.74 16.29
N ILE A 2 -16.46 27.99 16.97
CA ILE A 2 -16.30 26.53 17.01
C ILE A 2 -16.14 25.74 15.67
N GLY A 3 -14.88 25.43 15.34
CA GLY A 3 -14.42 24.04 15.21
C GLY A 3 -14.68 23.27 13.91
N CYS A 4 -14.00 23.63 12.82
CA CYS A 4 -13.84 22.77 11.64
C CYS A 4 -12.41 22.19 11.61
N PHE A 5 -12.04 21.40 12.62
CA PHE A 5 -10.84 20.55 12.57
C PHE A 5 -11.32 19.11 12.77
N GLY A 6 -11.70 18.47 11.67
CA GLY A 6 -11.88 17.02 11.64
C GLY A 6 -10.59 16.36 12.12
N LYS A 7 -10.70 15.41 13.06
CA LYS A 7 -9.58 14.66 13.67
C LYS A 7 -8.47 14.36 12.65
N LEU A 8 -7.35 15.08 12.71
CA LEU A 8 -6.12 14.66 12.04
C LEU A 8 -5.68 13.36 12.71
N ARG A 9 -5.83 12.24 12.00
CA ARG A 9 -5.23 10.96 12.40
C ARG A 9 -3.84 10.89 11.79
N THR A 10 -2.84 11.16 12.61
CA THR A 10 -1.43 11.03 12.23
C THR A 10 -0.97 9.60 12.49
N LEU A 11 -0.42 8.93 11.48
CA LEU A 11 0.29 7.67 11.64
C LEU A 11 1.79 7.96 11.65
N TYR A 12 2.48 7.62 12.74
CA TYR A 12 3.93 7.66 12.76
C TYR A 12 4.48 6.43 12.05
N VAL A 13 5.38 6.66 11.10
CA VAL A 13 6.10 5.60 10.41
C VAL A 13 7.58 5.86 10.56
N GLY A 14 8.29 4.94 11.22
CA GLY A 14 9.75 5.02 11.38
C GLY A 14 10.48 4.92 10.03
N PRO A 15 11.73 5.39 9.92
CA PRO A 15 12.50 5.27 8.69
C PRO A 15 12.86 3.80 8.41
N PHE A 16 12.44 3.25 7.27
CA PHE A 16 12.81 1.89 6.83
C PHE A 16 13.50 1.95 5.45
N ARG A 17 14.71 1.37 5.35
CA ARG A 17 15.49 1.33 4.10
C ARG A 17 15.05 0.22 3.14
N ASN A 18 14.54 -0.88 3.68
CA ASN A 18 14.16 -2.05 2.90
C ASN A 18 12.70 -2.41 3.20
N ILE A 19 11.90 -2.36 2.15
CA ILE A 19 10.50 -2.78 2.15
C ILE A 19 10.38 -4.30 2.08
N ILE A 20 11.28 -4.90 1.32
CA ILE A 20 11.33 -6.33 1.07
C ILE A 20 12.45 -6.86 1.93
N ASN A 21 12.10 -7.40 3.08
CA ASN A 21 12.97 -8.33 3.76
C ASN A 21 12.26 -9.68 3.72
N VAL A 22 12.44 -10.41 2.61
CA VAL A 22 12.05 -11.82 2.55
C VAL A 22 12.82 -12.50 3.68
N GLY A 23 12.12 -12.87 4.76
CA GLY A 23 12.69 -13.60 5.90
C GLY A 23 13.10 -12.80 7.15
N ALA A 24 12.85 -11.50 7.27
CA ALA A 24 13.22 -10.79 8.52
C ALA A 24 12.19 -9.75 8.99
N ARG A 25 11.52 -10.11 10.09
CA ARG A 25 10.52 -9.38 10.88
C ARG A 25 9.31 -8.89 10.08
N THR A 26 8.26 -9.68 10.16
CA THR A 26 6.90 -9.47 9.62
C THR A 26 6.23 -8.18 10.13
N ASP A 27 6.61 -7.73 11.32
CA ASP A 27 6.06 -6.52 11.95
C ASP A 27 7.18 -5.48 12.14
N TYR A 28 7.25 -4.48 11.25
CA TYR A 28 8.12 -3.33 11.48
C TYR A 28 7.33 -2.28 12.26
N PHE A 29 7.47 -2.33 13.58
CA PHE A 29 6.63 -1.59 14.54
C PHE A 29 5.15 -1.97 14.42
N ASP A 30 4.42 -1.19 13.62
CA ASP A 30 2.97 -1.03 13.61
C ASP A 30 2.38 -1.26 12.21
N ILE A 31 3.26 -1.51 11.23
CA ILE A 31 2.95 -1.74 9.82
C ILE A 31 3.37 -3.16 9.44
N GLN A 32 2.51 -3.82 8.67
CA GLN A 32 2.85 -5.10 8.05
C GLN A 32 3.71 -4.82 6.82
N ILE A 33 4.79 -5.59 6.68
CA ILE A 33 5.72 -5.55 5.55
C ILE A 33 5.96 -6.97 5.02
N GLY A 34 6.58 -7.08 3.85
CA GLY A 34 6.90 -8.37 3.22
C GLY A 34 5.66 -9.23 2.90
N ASP A 35 5.80 -10.54 3.05
CA ASP A 35 4.79 -11.53 2.63
C ASP A 35 3.43 -11.35 3.35
N ALA A 36 3.44 -10.97 4.64
CA ALA A 36 2.22 -10.74 5.40
C ALA A 36 1.40 -9.56 4.83
N PHE A 37 2.09 -8.48 4.42
CA PHE A 37 1.46 -7.36 3.75
C PHE A 37 0.91 -7.75 2.39
N VAL A 38 1.67 -8.51 1.59
CA VAL A 38 1.21 -8.96 0.26
C VAL A 38 -0.04 -9.83 0.39
N ALA A 39 -0.07 -10.75 1.36
CA ALA A 39 -1.24 -11.58 1.64
C ALA A 39 -2.46 -10.74 2.08
N GLN A 40 -2.26 -9.76 2.98
CA GLN A 40 -3.32 -8.86 3.41
C GLN A 40 -3.82 -8.00 2.25
N PHE A 41 -2.92 -7.45 1.43
CA PHE A 41 -3.26 -6.65 0.26
C PHE A 41 -4.07 -7.48 -0.76
N ARG A 42 -3.68 -8.75 -0.99
CA ARG A 42 -4.45 -9.69 -1.81
C ARG A 42 -5.86 -9.84 -1.26
N GLU A 43 -6.01 -10.14 0.03
CA GLU A 43 -7.33 -10.31 0.65
C GLU A 43 -8.20 -9.05 0.54
N LEU A 44 -7.61 -7.85 0.69
CA LEU A 44 -8.35 -6.60 0.54
C LEU A 44 -8.80 -6.35 -0.91
N LYS A 45 -7.99 -6.76 -1.89
CA LYS A 45 -8.27 -6.55 -3.31
C LYS A 45 -9.22 -7.60 -3.88
N THR A 46 -8.99 -8.88 -3.58
CA THR A 46 -9.71 -10.02 -4.19
C THR A 46 -10.66 -10.73 -3.24
N GLY A 47 -10.68 -10.36 -1.96
CA GLY A 47 -11.52 -11.01 -0.96
C GLY A 47 -13.03 -10.77 -1.17
N PRO A 48 -13.88 -11.48 -0.40
CA PRO A 48 -15.33 -11.45 -0.59
C PRO A 48 -15.99 -10.13 -0.15
N ASN A 49 -15.27 -9.28 0.59
CA ASN A 49 -15.81 -8.03 1.11
C ASN A 49 -15.68 -6.88 0.09
N LYS A 50 -16.78 -6.57 -0.58
CA LYS A 50 -16.85 -5.48 -1.58
C LYS A 50 -16.43 -4.12 -1.03
N ARG A 51 -16.70 -3.82 0.26
CA ARG A 51 -16.32 -2.54 0.85
C ARG A 51 -14.80 -2.40 0.92
N THR A 52 -14.09 -3.48 1.23
CA THR A 52 -12.63 -3.43 1.29
C THR A 52 -12.00 -3.35 -0.11
N SER A 53 -12.58 -4.03 -1.09
CA SER A 53 -12.15 -3.92 -2.49
C SER A 53 -12.33 -2.51 -3.04
N ILE A 54 -13.43 -1.83 -2.70
CA ILE A 54 -13.62 -0.42 -3.06
C ILE A 54 -12.61 0.48 -2.35
N GLY A 55 -12.35 0.24 -1.06
CA GLY A 55 -11.38 1.01 -0.27
C GLY A 55 -9.96 0.91 -0.83
N ILE A 56 -9.50 -0.29 -1.18
CA ILE A 56 -8.17 -0.48 -1.76
C ILE A 56 -8.07 0.10 -3.18
N GLN A 57 -9.14 0.03 -3.98
CA GLN A 57 -9.14 0.65 -5.30
C GLN A 57 -9.05 2.18 -5.20
N ARG A 58 -9.77 2.79 -4.26
CA ARG A 58 -9.65 4.24 -3.98
C ARG A 58 -8.24 4.62 -3.55
N LEU A 59 -7.60 3.81 -2.71
CA LEU A 59 -6.21 4.02 -2.33
C LEU A 59 -5.28 4.02 -3.55
N ILE A 60 -5.44 3.06 -4.45
CA ILE A 60 -4.66 3.01 -5.71
C ILE A 60 -4.92 4.27 -6.54
N ASP A 61 -6.16 4.71 -6.66
CA ASP A 61 -6.53 5.91 -7.42
C ASP A 61 -5.96 7.19 -6.78
N ASP A 62 -5.89 7.27 -5.46
CA ASP A 62 -5.29 8.39 -4.75
C ASP A 62 -3.77 8.41 -4.92
N VAL A 63 -3.09 7.26 -4.88
CA VAL A 63 -1.65 7.17 -5.20
C VAL A 63 -1.41 7.57 -6.65
N LYS A 64 -2.23 7.08 -7.59
CA LYS A 64 -2.18 7.50 -9.00
C LYS A 64 -2.25 9.02 -9.13
N ARG A 65 -3.16 9.66 -8.39
CA ARG A 65 -3.34 11.13 -8.42
C ARG A 65 -2.15 11.88 -7.80
N ILE A 66 -1.64 11.41 -6.66
CA ILE A 66 -0.51 12.05 -5.95
C ILE A 66 0.75 12.06 -6.81
N PHE A 67 1.00 10.96 -7.53
CA PHE A 67 2.17 10.80 -8.39
C PHE A 67 1.90 11.14 -9.86
N GLU A 68 0.72 11.67 -10.18
CA GLU A 68 0.31 12.11 -11.52
C GLU A 68 0.52 11.05 -12.62
N PHE A 69 0.28 9.77 -12.29
CA PHE A 69 0.35 8.68 -13.26
C PHE A 69 -0.92 8.64 -14.12
N ASP A 70 -0.79 8.28 -15.40
CA ASP A 70 -1.93 8.09 -16.31
C ASP A 70 -2.72 6.83 -15.91
N SER A 71 -2.00 5.76 -15.58
CA SER A 71 -2.56 4.54 -15.02
C SER A 71 -1.64 3.93 -13.97
N LEU A 72 -2.26 3.38 -12.92
CA LEU A 72 -1.57 2.66 -11.86
C LEU A 72 -2.38 1.42 -11.52
N ALA A 73 -1.73 0.25 -11.57
CA ALA A 73 -2.26 -0.99 -11.04
C ALA A 73 -1.23 -1.59 -10.09
N ILE A 74 -1.71 -2.11 -8.96
CA ILE A 74 -0.89 -2.75 -7.95
C ILE A 74 -1.53 -4.11 -7.68
N ASP A 75 -0.83 -5.18 -8.01
CA ASP A 75 -1.32 -6.54 -7.96
C ASP A 75 -0.35 -7.42 -7.16
N PRO A 76 -0.86 -8.33 -6.32
CA PRO A 76 0.00 -9.32 -5.69
C PRO A 76 0.56 -10.27 -6.76
N SER A 77 1.85 -10.62 -6.66
CA SER A 77 2.46 -11.65 -7.50
C SER A 77 1.80 -13.00 -7.26
N HIS A 78 1.91 -13.92 -8.24
CA HIS A 78 1.24 -15.22 -8.17
C HIS A 78 1.65 -16.03 -6.94
N ASP A 79 2.95 -16.00 -6.60
CA ASP A 79 3.57 -16.63 -5.42
C ASP A 79 3.27 -15.93 -4.09
N ASN A 80 2.56 -14.79 -4.11
CA ASN A 80 2.22 -14.00 -2.92
C ASN A 80 3.41 -13.40 -2.15
N GLN A 81 4.59 -13.33 -2.76
CA GLN A 81 5.80 -12.84 -2.09
C GLN A 81 6.15 -11.40 -2.46
N SER A 82 5.53 -10.84 -3.50
CA SER A 82 5.84 -9.49 -3.98
C SER A 82 4.62 -8.77 -4.54
N LEU A 83 4.78 -7.46 -4.79
CA LEU A 83 3.80 -6.68 -5.54
C LEU A 83 4.31 -6.40 -6.95
N HIS A 84 3.47 -6.71 -7.93
CA HIS A 84 3.62 -6.25 -9.30
C HIS A 84 2.92 -4.91 -9.46
N ILE A 85 3.67 -3.91 -9.90
CA ILE A 85 3.15 -2.56 -10.06
C ILE A 85 3.25 -2.22 -11.53
N THR A 86 2.14 -1.81 -12.12
CA THR A 86 2.08 -1.40 -13.52
C THR A 86 1.77 0.09 -13.56
N VAL A 87 2.68 0.87 -14.13
CA VAL A 87 2.54 2.32 -14.29
C VAL A 87 2.47 2.63 -15.77
N ASN A 88 1.44 3.34 -16.20
CA ASN A 88 1.24 3.75 -17.60
C ASN A 88 1.30 2.57 -18.58
N GLY A 89 0.73 1.43 -18.18
CA GLY A 89 0.72 0.18 -18.96
C GLY A 89 2.05 -0.58 -19.01
N LYS A 90 3.10 -0.10 -18.32
CA LYS A 90 4.40 -0.77 -18.24
C LYS A 90 4.53 -1.49 -16.89
N PRO A 91 4.75 -2.81 -16.88
CA PRO A 91 5.00 -3.53 -15.64
C PRO A 91 6.39 -3.17 -15.13
N PHE A 92 6.47 -2.86 -13.85
CA PHE A 92 7.73 -2.64 -13.15
C PHE A 92 7.83 -3.63 -12.00
N LYS A 93 9.01 -4.22 -11.86
CA LYS A 93 9.36 -4.95 -10.66
C LYS A 93 9.60 -3.96 -9.53
N GLN A 94 9.39 -4.43 -8.31
CA GLN A 94 9.49 -3.59 -7.12
C GLN A 94 10.87 -2.91 -6.94
N HIS A 95 11.95 -3.50 -7.47
CA HIS A 95 13.29 -2.89 -7.46
C HIS A 95 13.50 -1.81 -8.53
N GLU A 96 12.62 -1.72 -9.54
CA GLU A 96 12.72 -0.77 -10.65
C GLU A 96 11.97 0.54 -10.37
N LEU A 97 10.95 0.52 -9.49
CA LEU A 97 10.12 1.69 -9.15
C LEU A 97 10.78 2.68 -8.17
N GLY A 98 12.03 2.43 -7.78
CA GLY A 98 12.70 3.16 -6.73
C GLY A 98 12.09 2.90 -5.34
N SER A 99 12.90 3.08 -4.30
CA SER A 99 12.46 2.86 -2.92
C SER A 99 11.30 3.80 -2.53
N GLY A 100 11.28 5.04 -3.05
CA GLY A 100 10.31 6.07 -2.67
C GLY A 100 8.85 5.71 -2.96
N LEU A 101 8.50 5.32 -4.20
CA LEU A 101 7.11 5.00 -4.53
C LEU A 101 6.62 3.76 -3.78
N SER A 102 7.46 2.74 -3.70
CA SER A 102 7.16 1.52 -2.96
C SER A 102 6.94 1.81 -1.46
N GLN A 103 7.69 2.76 -0.88
CA GLN A 103 7.53 3.18 0.52
C GLN A 103 6.17 3.87 0.71
N PHE A 104 5.83 4.79 -0.20
CA PHE A 104 4.55 5.49 -0.16
C PHE A 104 3.35 4.54 -0.24
N ILE A 105 3.38 3.58 -1.17
CA ILE A 105 2.29 2.60 -1.34
C ILE A 105 2.07 1.83 -0.04
N ILE A 106 3.14 1.33 0.59
CA ILE A 106 3.03 0.52 1.80
C ILE A 106 2.56 1.33 2.99
N VAL A 107 3.06 2.54 3.14
CA VAL A 107 2.63 3.44 4.22
C VAL A 107 1.16 3.79 4.09
N LEU A 108 0.74 4.20 2.89
CA LEU A 108 -0.65 4.57 2.64
C LEU A 108 -1.58 3.37 2.79
N ALA A 109 -1.19 2.20 2.25
CA ALA A 109 -1.97 0.98 2.41
C ALA A 109 -2.12 0.60 3.89
N ASN A 110 -1.03 0.55 4.65
CA ASN A 110 -1.08 0.27 6.08
C ASN A 110 -1.88 1.31 6.87
N ALA A 111 -1.77 2.59 6.51
CA ALA A 111 -2.56 3.66 7.11
C ALA A 111 -4.06 3.46 6.85
N ALA A 112 -4.45 3.17 5.60
CA ALA A 112 -5.85 2.91 5.24
C ALA A 112 -6.40 1.66 5.93
N ILE A 113 -5.58 0.61 6.08
CA ILE A 113 -5.93 -0.61 6.81
C ILE A 113 -6.16 -0.30 8.29
N ARG A 114 -5.25 0.44 8.94
CA ARG A 114 -5.38 0.86 10.35
C ARG A 114 -6.54 1.80 10.59
N GLN A 115 -6.81 2.68 9.64
CA GLN A 115 -7.95 3.58 9.70
C GLN A 115 -9.28 2.83 9.54
N ARG A 116 -9.22 1.50 9.27
CA ARG A 116 -10.31 0.61 8.92
C ARG A 116 -11.18 1.26 7.85
N MET A 117 -10.71 1.29 6.61
CA MET A 117 -11.51 1.62 5.41
C MET A 117 -12.94 2.17 5.67
#